data_AF-J0H159-F1
#
_entry.id   AF-J0H159-F1
#
_cell.length_a   1.000
_cell.length_b   1.000
_cell.length_c   1.000
_cell.angle_alpha   90.00
_cell.angle_beta   90.00
_cell.angle_gamma   90.00
#
_symmetry.space_group_name_H-M   'P 1'
#
loop_
_entity.id
_entity.type
_entity.pdbx_description
1 polymer ?
#
loop_
_entity_poly.entity_id
_entity_poly.type
_entity_poly.pdbx_seq_one_letter_code
_entity_poly.pdbx_strand_id
1 'polypeptide(L)'
;MRAKLVVVAAFSLVLASCQDRPIDELSYSELKSLSLELHKRCWAQGVKSDTPEMKMCLQQEFTRESSIRSNNLQARQAMGEALIAGGQGYNQGLQQQPSYRPMNCTSTPTSTWVGGPVRQVRTSCY
;
A
#
# COMPACT_ATOMS: atom_id res chain seq x y z
N MET A 1 20.77 -9.46 18.29
CA MET A 1 19.33 -9.44 17.93
C MET A 1 19.03 -8.58 16.69
N ARG A 2 19.73 -7.48 16.43
CA ARG A 2 19.50 -6.61 15.27
C ARG A 2 19.71 -7.28 13.90
N ALA A 3 20.72 -8.15 13.77
CA ALA A 3 20.98 -8.88 12.51
C ALA A 3 19.87 -9.88 12.13
N LYS A 4 19.18 -10.48 13.11
CA LYS A 4 18.09 -11.44 12.85
C LYS A 4 16.84 -10.75 12.28
N LEU A 5 16.59 -9.49 12.65
CA LEU A 5 15.45 -8.72 12.12
C LEU A 5 15.67 -8.25 10.67
N VAL A 6 16.91 -7.93 10.30
CA VAL A 6 17.25 -7.51 8.92
C VAL A 6 17.05 -8.65 7.92
N VAL A 7 17.42 -9.88 8.29
CA VAL A 7 17.28 -11.06 7.42
C VAL A 7 15.81 -11.41 7.15
N VAL A 8 14.94 -11.28 8.16
CA VAL A 8 13.50 -11.54 8.00
C VAL A 8 12.85 -10.51 7.08
N ALA A 9 13.20 -9.22 7.22
CA ALA A 9 12.68 -8.16 6.36
C ALA A 9 13.13 -8.31 4.89
N ALA A 10 14.37 -8.77 4.66
CA ALA A 10 14.86 -9.03 3.31
C ALA A 10 14.15 -10.22 2.64
N PHE A 11 13.80 -11.26 3.40
CA PHE A 11 13.12 -12.45 2.86
C PHE A 11 11.67 -12.16 2.45
N SER A 12 10.97 -11.26 3.16
CA SER A 12 9.60 -10.85 2.81
C SER A 12 9.51 -10.09 1.48
N LEU A 13 10.58 -9.43 1.04
CA LEU A 13 10.60 -8.71 -0.24
C LEU A 13 10.71 -9.65 -1.45
N VAL A 14 11.37 -10.80 -1.31
CA VAL A 14 11.56 -11.78 -2.39
C VAL A 14 10.29 -12.59 -2.67
N LEU A 15 9.42 -12.76 -1.66
CA LEU A 15 8.12 -13.43 -1.85
C LEU A 15 7.10 -12.58 -2.62
N ALA A 16 7.33 -11.28 -2.74
CA ALA A 16 6.45 -10.38 -3.49
C ALA A 16 6.75 -10.33 -5.00
N SER A 17 7.71 -11.10 -5.53
CA SER A 17 8.22 -10.92 -6.90
C SER A 17 7.93 -12.04 -7.91
N CYS A 18 7.02 -12.98 -7.67
CA CYS A 18 6.98 -14.19 -8.51
C CYS A 18 5.72 -14.48 -9.33
N GLN A 19 4.68 -13.62 -9.37
CA GLN A 19 3.47 -13.96 -10.14
C GLN A 19 2.82 -12.80 -10.91
N ASP A 20 3.62 -11.84 -11.35
CA ASP A 20 3.14 -10.58 -11.95
C ASP A 20 3.12 -10.54 -13.48
N ARG A 21 3.46 -11.63 -14.18
CA ARG A 21 3.39 -11.62 -15.65
C ARG A 21 1.93 -11.56 -16.10
N PRO A 22 1.54 -10.58 -16.95
CA PRO A 22 0.22 -10.58 -17.56
C PRO A 22 0.03 -11.86 -18.37
N ILE A 23 -1.22 -12.29 -18.54
CA ILE A 23 -1.53 -13.56 -19.24
C ILE A 23 -0.93 -13.58 -20.65
N ASP A 24 -0.83 -12.41 -21.29
CA ASP A 24 -0.27 -12.24 -22.64
C ASP A 24 1.26 -12.46 -22.72
N GLU A 25 1.97 -12.42 -21.59
CA GLU A 25 3.42 -12.65 -21.51
C GLU A 25 3.78 -14.08 -21.03
N LEU A 26 2.78 -14.93 -20.78
CA LEU A 26 3.02 -16.31 -20.38
C LEU A 26 3.49 -17.15 -21.57
N SER A 27 4.52 -17.96 -21.35
CA SER A 27 4.91 -18.99 -22.31
C SER A 27 3.79 -20.04 -22.47
N TYR A 28 3.75 -20.72 -23.61
CA TYR A 28 2.73 -21.73 -23.89
C TYR A 28 2.65 -22.84 -22.81
N SER A 29 3.80 -23.21 -22.22
CA SER A 29 3.86 -24.17 -21.12
C SER A 29 3.23 -23.65 -19.82
N GLU A 30 3.41 -22.36 -19.52
CA GLU A 30 2.82 -21.73 -18.34
C GLU A 30 1.30 -21.56 -18.52
N LEU A 31 0.86 -21.16 -19.72
CA LEU A 31 -0.55 -21.02 -20.05
C LEU A 31 -1.29 -22.36 -19.97
N LYS A 32 -0.64 -23.46 -20.38
CA LYS A 32 -1.16 -24.83 -20.21
C LYS A 32 -1.28 -25.23 -18.73
N SER A 33 -0.32 -24.85 -17.89
CA SER A 33 -0.41 -25.12 -16.45
C SER A 33 -1.56 -24.35 -15.79
N LEU A 34 -1.74 -23.08 -16.20
CA LEU A 34 -2.84 -22.23 -15.74
C LEU A 34 -4.20 -22.79 -16.18
N SER A 35 -4.33 -23.23 -17.43
CA SER A 35 -5.59 -23.79 -17.93
C SER A 35 -6.00 -25.09 -17.23
N LEU A 36 -5.03 -25.91 -16.83
CA LEU A 36 -5.26 -27.10 -16.00
C LEU A 36 -5.71 -26.75 -14.59
N GLU A 37 -5.14 -25.70 -14.00
CA GLU A 37 -5.57 -25.22 -12.68
C GLU A 37 -7.00 -24.68 -12.72
N LEU A 38 -7.33 -23.88 -13.74
CA LEU A 38 -8.69 -23.35 -13.93
C LEU A 38 -9.71 -24.47 -14.17
N HIS A 39 -9.35 -25.51 -14.92
CA HIS A 39 -10.18 -26.72 -15.06
C HIS A 39 -10.50 -27.37 -13.73
N LYS A 40 -9.51 -27.52 -12.84
CA LYS A 40 -9.72 -28.08 -11.50
C LYS A 40 -10.68 -27.22 -10.68
N ARG A 41 -10.62 -25.89 -10.79
CA ARG A 41 -11.55 -24.97 -10.11
C ARG A 41 -12.97 -25.15 -10.63
N CYS A 42 -13.16 -25.23 -11.94
CA CYS A 42 -14.48 -25.49 -12.53
C CYS A 42 -15.05 -26.86 -12.14
N TRP A 43 -14.21 -27.89 -12.06
CA TRP A 43 -14.62 -29.20 -11.50
C TRP A 43 -15.00 -29.11 -10.02
N ALA A 44 -14.24 -28.36 -9.21
CA ALA A 44 -14.57 -28.13 -7.81
C ALA A 44 -15.92 -27.38 -7.63
N GLN A 45 -16.31 -26.58 -8.62
CA GLN A 45 -17.62 -25.93 -8.68
C GLN A 45 -18.75 -26.86 -9.16
N GLY A 46 -18.44 -28.14 -9.44
CA GLY A 46 -19.41 -29.15 -9.86
C GLY A 46 -19.72 -29.14 -11.36
N VAL A 47 -18.97 -28.38 -12.16
CA VAL A 47 -19.16 -28.34 -13.62
C VAL A 47 -18.58 -29.62 -14.24
N LYS A 48 -19.38 -30.34 -15.03
CA LYS A 48 -18.92 -31.56 -15.69
C LYS A 48 -17.93 -31.23 -16.82
N SER A 49 -16.91 -32.07 -17.00
CA SER A 49 -16.09 -32.03 -18.21
C SER A 49 -16.96 -32.29 -19.45
N ASP A 50 -16.65 -31.61 -20.55
CA ASP A 50 -17.34 -31.69 -21.85
C ASP A 50 -18.75 -31.08 -21.94
N THR A 51 -19.16 -30.24 -20.98
CA THR A 51 -20.37 -29.44 -21.13
C THR A 51 -20.07 -28.04 -21.65
N PRO A 52 -21.02 -27.38 -22.34
CA PRO A 52 -20.88 -25.96 -22.69
C PRO A 52 -20.70 -25.08 -21.43
N GLU A 53 -21.19 -25.52 -20.27
CA GLU A 53 -20.98 -24.83 -19.00
C GLU A 53 -19.50 -24.83 -18.57
N MET A 54 -18.74 -25.89 -18.89
CA MET A 54 -17.29 -25.92 -18.63
C MET A 54 -16.57 -24.81 -19.38
N LYS A 55 -16.91 -24.60 -20.65
CA LYS A 55 -16.32 -23.51 -21.45
C LYS A 55 -16.63 -22.14 -20.85
N MET A 56 -17.87 -21.93 -20.39
CA MET A 56 -18.28 -20.70 -19.75
C MET A 56 -17.56 -20.47 -18.42
N CYS A 57 -17.45 -21.51 -17.58
CA CYS A 57 -16.73 -21.44 -16.33
C CYS A 57 -15.25 -21.12 -16.55
N LEU A 58 -14.60 -21.80 -17.48
CA LEU A 58 -13.20 -21.54 -17.82
C LEU A 58 -13.02 -20.11 -18.31
N GLN A 59 -13.89 -19.62 -19.18
CA GLN A 59 -13.81 -18.25 -19.69
C GLN A 59 -13.94 -17.22 -18.56
N GLN A 60 -14.88 -17.43 -17.64
CA GLN A 60 -15.04 -16.58 -16.45
C GLN A 60 -13.81 -16.62 -15.56
N GLU A 61 -13.24 -17.80 -15.30
CA GLU A 61 -12.04 -17.96 -14.47
C GLU A 61 -10.79 -17.36 -15.16
N PHE A 62 -10.69 -17.43 -16.49
CA PHE A 62 -9.64 -16.73 -17.25
C PHE A 62 -9.76 -15.21 -17.13
N THR A 63 -10.97 -14.65 -17.26
CA THR A 63 -11.21 -13.22 -17.05
C THR A 63 -10.91 -12.81 -15.61
N ARG A 64 -11.25 -13.66 -14.64
CA ARG A 64 -10.90 -13.43 -13.24
C ARG A 64 -9.38 -13.41 -13.05
N GLU A 65 -8.66 -14.38 -13.57
CA GLU A 65 -7.18 -14.41 -13.48
C GLU A 65 -6.55 -13.20 -14.19
N SER A 66 -7.07 -12.78 -15.34
CA SER A 66 -6.55 -11.59 -16.04
C SER A 66 -6.76 -10.33 -15.21
N SER A 67 -7.95 -10.15 -14.63
CA SER A 67 -8.25 -9.01 -13.77
C SER A 67 -7.42 -8.98 -12.49
N ILE A 68 -7.20 -10.14 -11.84
CA ILE A 68 -6.35 -10.22 -10.64
C ILE A 68 -4.92 -9.79 -10.98
N ARG A 69 -4.35 -10.32 -12.07
CA ARG A 69 -2.99 -9.96 -12.50
C ARG A 69 -2.87 -8.48 -12.87
N SER A 70 -3.86 -7.95 -13.60
CA SER A 70 -3.92 -6.51 -13.95
C SER A 70 -4.04 -5.63 -12.70
N ASN A 71 -4.93 -5.97 -11.77
CA ASN A 71 -5.12 -5.23 -10.53
C ASN A 71 -3.85 -5.25 -9.65
N ASN A 72 -3.15 -6.38 -9.58
CA ASN A 72 -1.89 -6.47 -8.85
C ASN A 72 -0.82 -5.57 -9.48
N LEU A 73 -0.71 -5.56 -10.81
CA LEU A 73 0.20 -4.69 -11.53
C LEU A 73 -0.14 -3.20 -11.27
N GLN A 74 -1.41 -2.84 -11.36
CA GLN A 74 -1.88 -1.47 -11.07
C GLN A 74 -1.65 -1.08 -9.61
N ALA A 75 -1.93 -1.98 -8.65
CA ALA A 75 -1.70 -1.74 -7.24
C ALA A 75 -0.22 -1.46 -6.95
N ARG A 76 0.69 -2.17 -7.62
CA ARG A 76 2.13 -1.93 -7.47
C ARG A 76 2.58 -0.61 -8.08
N GLN A 77 2.03 -0.24 -9.24
CA GLN A 77 2.27 1.07 -9.84
C GLN A 77 1.80 2.18 -8.90
N ALA A 78 0.57 2.08 -8.39
CA ALA A 78 -0.01 3.03 -7.44
C ALA A 78 0.79 3.09 -6.12
N MET A 79 1.27 1.96 -5.60
CA MET A 79 2.14 1.93 -4.42
C MET A 79 3.49 2.59 -4.69
N GLY A 80 4.10 2.36 -5.87
CA GLY A 80 5.34 3.00 -6.29
C GLY A 80 5.19 4.52 -6.38
N GLU A 81 4.11 4.97 -7.03
CA GLU A 81 3.75 6.39 -7.11
C GLU A 81 3.49 7.00 -5.72
N ALA A 82 2.75 6.30 -4.85
CA ALA A 82 2.50 6.75 -3.48
C ALA A 82 3.78 6.84 -2.65
N LEU A 83 4.73 5.93 -2.84
CA LEU A 83 6.03 5.98 -2.16
C LEU A 83 6.86 7.18 -2.64
N ILE A 84 6.86 7.47 -3.94
CA ILE A 84 7.56 8.62 -4.53
C ILE A 84 6.92 9.93 -4.04
N ALA A 85 5.59 10.04 -4.12
CA ALA A 85 4.85 11.20 -3.64
C ALA A 85 5.03 11.41 -2.13
N GLY A 86 5.02 10.34 -1.34
CA GLY A 86 5.30 10.37 0.09
C GLY A 86 6.74 10.80 0.41
N GLY A 87 7.73 10.36 -0.38
CA GLY A 87 9.12 10.79 -0.23
C GLY A 87 9.35 12.27 -0.57
N GLN A 88 8.64 12.79 -1.57
CA GLN A 88 8.64 14.22 -1.90
C GLN A 88 7.94 15.06 -0.82
N GLY A 89 6.78 14.59 -0.33
CA GLY A 89 6.05 15.23 0.77
C GLY A 89 6.85 15.25 2.08
N TYR A 90 7.60 14.18 2.38
CA TYR A 90 8.49 14.12 3.54
C TYR A 90 9.62 15.16 3.46
N ASN A 91 10.24 15.32 2.29
CA ASN A 91 11.27 16.35 2.07
C ASN A 91 10.71 17.78 2.17
N GLN A 92 9.50 18.01 1.64
CA GLN A 92 8.83 19.31 1.78
C GLN A 92 8.40 19.60 3.23
N GLY A 93 7.92 18.59 3.96
CA GLY A 93 7.58 18.72 5.38
C GLY A 93 8.79 18.99 6.27
N LEU A 94 9.95 18.43 5.93
CA LEU A 94 11.22 18.74 6.60
C LEU A 94 11.74 20.14 6.27
N GLN A 95 11.52 20.65 5.05
CA GLN A 95 11.85 22.04 4.70
C GLN A 95 10.89 23.06 5.30
N GLN A 96 9.64 22.66 5.59
CA GLN A 96 8.67 23.48 6.31
C GLN A 96 8.77 23.36 7.83
N GLN A 97 9.69 22.58 8.39
CA GLN A 97 10.00 22.73 9.82
C GLN A 97 10.61 24.12 10.01
N PRO A 98 9.91 25.05 10.70
CA PRO A 98 10.51 26.33 11.05
C PRO A 98 11.77 25.98 11.83
N SER A 99 12.90 26.50 11.38
CA SER A 99 14.18 26.37 12.09
C SER A 99 13.90 26.57 13.57
N TYR A 100 14.22 25.56 14.38
CA TYR A 100 14.07 25.55 15.84
C TYR A 100 14.96 26.66 16.43
N ARG A 101 14.60 27.92 16.19
CA ARG A 101 15.12 29.06 16.91
C ARG A 101 14.44 28.96 18.27
N PRO A 102 15.19 28.81 19.37
CA PRO A 102 14.58 28.86 20.69
C PRO A 102 13.94 30.24 20.85
N MET A 103 12.63 30.31 20.64
CA MET A 103 11.82 31.51 20.86
C MET A 103 11.62 31.62 22.36
N ASN A 104 12.04 32.73 22.96
CA ASN A 104 11.79 32.96 24.38
C ASN A 104 10.35 33.45 24.51
N CYS A 105 9.44 32.53 24.85
CA CYS A 105 8.06 32.89 25.12
C CYS A 105 7.91 33.36 26.56
N THR A 106 7.43 34.59 26.73
CA THR A 106 7.02 35.11 28.05
C THR A 106 5.50 35.17 28.11
N SER A 107 4.92 34.53 29.12
CA SER A 107 3.48 34.60 29.40
C SER A 107 3.24 35.59 30.53
N THR A 108 2.56 36.70 30.23
CA THR A 108 2.15 37.68 31.25
C THR A 108 0.66 37.50 31.57
N PRO A 109 0.30 37.09 32.80
CA PRO A 109 -1.09 37.03 33.23
C PRO A 109 -1.59 38.45 33.51
N THR A 110 -2.75 38.82 32.97
CA THR A 110 -3.40 40.10 33.29
C THR A 110 -4.61 39.85 34.19
N SER A 111 -4.66 40.59 35.29
CA SER A 111 -5.80 40.65 36.21
C SER A 111 -6.26 42.08 36.36
N THR A 112 -7.56 42.29 36.48
CA THR A 112 -8.18 43.61 36.61
C THR A 112 -8.04 44.23 38.01
N TRP A 113 -7.52 43.48 39.00
CA TRP A 113 -7.14 43.98 40.33
C TRP A 113 -6.11 43.07 41.01
N VAL A 114 -5.33 43.61 41.95
CA VAL A 114 -4.26 42.88 42.65
C VAL A 114 -4.86 41.73 43.47
N GLY A 115 -4.44 40.49 43.19
CA GLY A 115 -4.94 39.27 43.83
C GLY A 115 -6.19 38.65 43.22
N GLY A 116 -6.74 39.21 42.14
CA GLY A 116 -7.90 38.64 41.43
C GLY A 116 -7.57 37.43 40.55
N PRO A 117 -8.57 36.61 40.18
CA PRO A 117 -8.39 35.46 39.29
C PRO A 117 -7.92 35.92 37.90
N VAL A 118 -6.90 35.24 37.35
CA VAL A 118 -6.37 35.54 36.01
C VAL A 118 -7.46 35.30 34.97
N ARG A 119 -7.87 36.36 34.27
CA ARG A 119 -8.93 36.27 33.25
C ARG A 119 -8.38 36.09 31.84
N GLN A 120 -7.15 36.55 31.59
CA GLN A 120 -6.49 36.44 30.29
C GLN A 120 -4.99 36.25 30.47
N VAL A 121 -4.40 35.36 29.68
CA VAL A 121 -2.94 35.16 29.61
C VAL A 121 -2.52 35.52 28.21
N ARG A 122 -1.65 36.52 28.08
CA ARG A 122 -1.04 36.87 26.80
C ARG A 122 0.35 36.24 26.73
N THR A 123 0.55 35.37 25.76
CA THR A 123 1.87 34.80 25.47
C THR A 123 2.46 35.55 24.29
N SER A 124 3.64 36.13 24.48
CA SER A 124 4.43 36.75 23.41
C SER A 124 5.72 35.97 23.27
N CYS A 125 6.03 35.56 22.05
CA CYS A 125 7.26 34.86 21.70
C CYS A 125 8.05 35.73 20.71
N TYR A 126 9.35 35.86 20.92
CA TYR A 126 10.30 36.62 20.10
C TYR A 126 11.58 35.82 19.88
#